data_AF-A0A3L8D7K6-F1
#
_entry.id   AF-A0A3L8D7K6-F1
#
_cell.length_a   1.000
_cell.length_b   1.000
_cell.length_c   1.000
_cell.angle_alpha   90.00
_cell.angle_beta   90.00
_cell.angle_gamma   90.00
#
_symmetry.space_group_name_H-M   'P 1'
#
loop_
_entity.id
_entity.type
_entity.pdbx_description
1 polymer ?
#
loop_
_entity_poly.entity_id
_entity_poly.type
_entity_poly.pdbx_seq_one_letter_code
_entity_poly.pdbx_strand_id
1 'polypeptide(L)'
;MTVYDHKYWQFSFHEMGTMDLPTMLDYVLNYTQQESLNYIGYSMGTTSLFILLSTKPEYNAKIRLAICLAPVALWIKISPTFHDIISIIPPLKQFLENYEVYDIFPQSLITVTGGKILCNDKAVTQVICIAITFLLAGSDPKQLNTVSLIV
;
A
#
# COMPACT_ATOMS: atom_id res chain seq x y z
N MET A 1 1.16 -12.12 -20.79
CA MET A 1 1.58 -10.93 -20.04
C MET A 1 2.28 -11.41 -18.79
N THR A 2 3.48 -10.94 -18.54
CA THR A 2 4.37 -11.31 -17.43
C THR A 2 4.73 -10.07 -16.62
N VAL A 3 5.38 -10.25 -15.47
CA VAL A 3 5.87 -9.15 -14.61
C VAL A 3 6.95 -8.28 -15.28
N TYR A 4 7.46 -8.68 -16.44
CA TYR A 4 8.43 -7.89 -17.23
C TYR A 4 7.74 -6.97 -18.24
N ASP A 5 6.45 -7.16 -18.49
CA ASP A 5 5.72 -6.35 -19.47
C ASP A 5 5.26 -5.03 -18.83
N HIS A 6 5.58 -3.88 -19.44
CA HIS A 6 5.09 -2.56 -19.00
C HIS A 6 3.57 -2.55 -18.75
N LYS A 7 2.81 -3.22 -19.63
CA LYS A 7 1.34 -3.32 -19.54
C LYS A 7 0.85 -4.01 -18.26
N TYR A 8 1.64 -4.92 -17.69
CA TYR A 8 1.30 -5.58 -16.42
C TYR A 8 1.21 -4.57 -15.27
N TRP A 9 2.07 -3.55 -15.28
CA TRP A 9 2.18 -2.54 -14.21
C TRP A 9 1.35 -1.28 -14.45
N GLN A 10 0.53 -1.27 -15.50
CA GLN A 10 -0.41 -0.16 -15.77
C GLN A 10 -1.68 -0.29 -14.92
N PHE A 11 -1.52 -0.21 -13.60
CA PHE A 11 -2.61 -0.17 -12.63
C PHE A 11 -2.30 0.82 -11.51
N SER A 12 -3.33 1.11 -10.73
CA SER A 12 -3.31 2.00 -9.58
C SER A 12 -4.24 1.46 -8.49
N PHE A 13 -4.42 2.23 -7.42
CA PHE A 13 -5.46 1.96 -6.43
C PHE A 13 -6.88 1.92 -7.04
N HIS A 14 -7.08 2.45 -8.26
CA HIS A 14 -8.36 2.35 -8.96
C HIS A 14 -8.71 0.91 -9.33
N GLU A 15 -7.79 0.19 -9.97
CA GLU A 15 -7.96 -1.23 -10.32
C GLU A 15 -8.06 -2.09 -9.06
N MET A 16 -7.30 -1.76 -8.00
CA MET A 16 -7.43 -2.44 -6.71
C MET A 16 -8.86 -2.33 -6.13
N GLY A 17 -9.48 -1.15 -6.20
CA GLY A 17 -10.84 -0.95 -5.71
C GLY A 17 -11.93 -1.48 -6.64
N THR A 18 -11.73 -1.43 -7.96
CA THR A 18 -12.77 -1.79 -8.95
C THR A 18 -12.70 -3.24 -9.43
N MET A 19 -11.55 -3.90 -9.28
CA MET A 19 -11.31 -5.27 -9.76
C MET A 19 -10.86 -6.21 -8.63
N ASP A 20 -9.78 -5.90 -7.94
CA ASP A 20 -9.18 -6.83 -6.97
C ASP A 20 -10.10 -7.04 -5.76
N LEU A 21 -10.46 -5.94 -5.09
CA LEU A 21 -11.30 -5.98 -3.90
C LEU A 21 -12.66 -6.67 -4.13
N PRO A 22 -13.46 -6.33 -5.16
CA PRO A 22 -14.72 -7.02 -5.40
C PRO A 22 -14.53 -8.53 -5.65
N THR A 23 -13.49 -8.92 -6.40
CA THR A 23 -13.17 -10.33 -6.65
C THR A 23 -12.83 -11.07 -5.36
N MET A 24 -12.02 -10.45 -4.49
CA MET A 24 -11.67 -11.02 -3.18
C MET A 24 -12.90 -11.15 -2.27
N LEU A 25 -13.75 -10.12 -2.20
CA LEU A 25 -14.97 -10.15 -1.39
C LEU A 25 -15.92 -11.25 -1.87
N ASP A 26 -16.17 -11.33 -3.18
CA ASP A 26 -17.05 -12.35 -3.76
C ASP A 26 -16.51 -13.76 -3.53
N TYR A 27 -15.20 -13.95 -3.66
CA TYR A 27 -14.57 -15.23 -3.33
C TYR A 27 -14.79 -15.61 -1.86
N VAL A 28 -14.54 -14.69 -0.92
CA VAL A 28 -14.70 -14.96 0.51
C VAL A 28 -16.16 -15.23 0.88
N LEU A 29 -17.10 -14.42 0.39
CA LEU A 29 -18.53 -14.60 0.64
C LEU A 29 -19.04 -15.92 0.07
N ASN A 30 -18.63 -16.27 -1.15
CA ASN A 30 -18.97 -17.55 -1.76
C ASN A 30 -18.29 -18.73 -1.05
N TYR A 31 -17.05 -18.60 -0.59
CA TYR A 31 -16.39 -19.68 0.15
C TYR A 31 -17.02 -19.91 1.53
N THR A 32 -17.36 -18.83 2.23
CA THR A 32 -17.90 -18.87 3.61
C THR A 32 -19.42 -19.00 3.68
N GLN A 33 -20.11 -18.87 2.53
CA GLN A 33 -21.57 -18.84 2.41
C GLN A 33 -22.21 -17.73 3.26
N GLN A 34 -21.49 -16.62 3.47
CA GLN A 34 -21.99 -15.44 4.17
C GLN A 34 -22.51 -14.41 3.17
N GLU A 35 -23.55 -13.66 3.53
CA GLU A 35 -24.12 -12.61 2.68
C GLU A 35 -23.34 -11.29 2.78
N SER A 36 -22.67 -11.06 3.91
CA SER A 36 -21.88 -9.85 4.16
C SER A 36 -20.69 -10.15 5.07
N LEU A 37 -19.71 -9.23 5.08
CA LEU A 37 -18.53 -9.34 5.93
C LEU A 37 -18.15 -8.01 6.59
N ASN A 38 -17.28 -8.08 7.59
CA ASN A 38 -16.66 -6.89 8.17
C ASN A 38 -15.34 -6.62 7.44
N TYR A 39 -15.16 -5.39 6.97
CA TYR A 39 -13.93 -4.95 6.33
C TYR A 39 -13.10 -4.09 7.28
N ILE A 40 -11.80 -4.36 7.37
CA ILE A 40 -10.84 -3.53 8.11
C ILE A 40 -9.79 -3.07 7.10
N GLY A 41 -9.76 -1.76 6.84
CA GLY A 41 -8.81 -1.15 5.92
C GLY A 41 -7.84 -0.23 6.65
N TYR A 42 -6.57 -0.25 6.27
CA TYR A 42 -5.57 0.71 6.71
C TYR A 42 -5.04 1.51 5.53
N SER A 43 -4.95 2.84 5.66
CA SER A 43 -4.34 3.72 4.63
C SER A 43 -4.95 3.46 3.24
N MET A 44 -4.14 3.04 2.24
CA MET A 44 -4.58 2.71 0.88
C MET A 44 -5.69 1.63 0.82
N GLY A 45 -5.75 0.73 1.81
CA GLY A 45 -6.84 -0.24 1.92
C GLY A 45 -8.20 0.44 2.13
N THR A 46 -8.24 1.60 2.79
CA THR A 46 -9.46 2.41 2.90
C THR A 46 -9.82 3.09 1.57
N THR A 47 -8.82 3.57 0.83
CA THR A 47 -9.00 4.17 -0.51
C THR A 47 -9.64 3.17 -1.46
N SER A 48 -9.12 1.94 -1.49
CA SER A 48 -9.65 0.85 -2.32
C SER A 48 -11.11 0.53 -1.97
N LEU A 49 -11.46 0.52 -0.68
CA LEU A 49 -12.85 0.36 -0.23
C LEU A 49 -13.74 1.53 -0.68
N PHE A 50 -13.30 2.77 -0.51
CA PHE A 50 -14.08 3.94 -0.92
C PHE A 50 -14.33 3.97 -2.43
N ILE A 51 -13.34 3.55 -3.23
CA ILE A 51 -13.50 3.38 -4.68
C ILE A 51 -14.54 2.31 -4.97
N LEU A 52 -14.44 1.13 -4.35
CA LEU A 52 -15.41 0.06 -4.56
C LEU A 52 -16.84 0.52 -4.25
N LEU A 53 -17.07 1.06 -3.06
CA LEU A 53 -18.40 1.39 -2.57
C LEU A 53 -19.06 2.56 -3.29
N SER A 54 -18.26 3.46 -3.87
CA SER A 54 -18.76 4.59 -4.68
C SER A 54 -18.98 4.22 -6.16
N THR A 55 -18.18 3.31 -6.72
CA THR A 55 -18.25 2.92 -8.14
C THR A 55 -19.15 1.72 -8.41
N LYS A 56 -19.36 0.86 -7.41
CA LYS A 56 -20.20 -0.35 -7.47
C LYS A 56 -21.14 -0.41 -6.26
N PRO A 57 -22.22 0.40 -6.25
CA PRO A 57 -23.07 0.56 -5.09
C PRO A 57 -23.69 -0.75 -4.55
N GLU A 58 -23.83 -1.77 -5.39
CA GLU A 58 -24.31 -3.11 -5.01
C GLU A 58 -23.43 -3.79 -3.95
N TYR A 59 -22.15 -3.42 -3.84
CA TYR A 59 -21.25 -3.93 -2.80
C TYR A 59 -21.50 -3.33 -1.42
N ASN A 60 -22.23 -2.21 -1.31
CA ASN A 60 -22.58 -1.65 0.01
C ASN A 60 -23.39 -2.64 0.85
N ALA A 61 -24.25 -3.44 0.23
CA ALA A 61 -25.02 -4.48 0.93
C ALA A 61 -24.15 -5.65 1.44
N LYS A 62 -22.96 -5.83 0.86
CA LYS A 62 -22.01 -6.90 1.21
C LYS A 62 -21.07 -6.51 2.35
N ILE A 63 -21.04 -5.25 2.75
CA ILE A 63 -20.22 -4.75 3.86
C ILE A 63 -21.09 -4.46 5.08
N ARG A 64 -20.99 -5.31 6.10
CA ARG A 64 -21.74 -5.16 7.35
C ARG A 64 -21.17 -4.05 8.24
N LEU A 65 -19.86 -3.98 8.31
CA LEU A 65 -19.12 -2.98 9.08
C LEU A 65 -17.80 -2.68 8.38
N ALA A 66 -17.50 -1.41 8.18
CA ALA A 66 -16.19 -0.95 7.71
C ALA A 66 -15.45 -0.25 8.85
N ILE A 67 -14.26 -0.76 9.21
CA ILE A 67 -13.34 -0.12 10.14
C ILE A 67 -12.19 0.46 9.32
N CYS A 68 -12.12 1.79 9.25
CA CYS A 68 -11.11 2.49 8.46
C CYS A 68 -10.05 3.12 9.37
N LEU A 69 -8.84 2.57 9.37
CA LEU A 69 -7.70 3.03 10.13
C LEU A 69 -6.82 3.94 9.24
N ALA A 70 -6.52 5.15 9.72
CA ALA A 70 -5.83 6.19 8.94
C ALA A 70 -6.44 6.37 7.52
N PRO A 71 -7.74 6.74 7.42
CA PRO A 71 -8.45 6.75 6.15
C PRO A 71 -7.90 7.78 5.17
N VAL A 72 -7.75 7.38 3.91
CA VAL A 72 -7.29 8.25 2.81
C VAL A 72 -8.35 8.25 1.70
N ALA A 73 -9.22 9.26 1.70
CA ALA A 73 -10.24 9.46 0.68
C ALA A 73 -9.90 10.65 -0.25
N LEU A 74 -9.51 11.77 0.35
CA LEU A 74 -9.08 12.98 -0.34
C LEU A 74 -7.77 13.44 0.27
N TRP A 75 -6.78 13.76 -0.57
CA TRP A 75 -5.45 14.13 -0.13
C TRP A 75 -5.16 15.62 -0.38
N ILE A 76 -5.94 16.49 0.27
CA ILE A 76 -5.97 17.95 0.00
C ILE A 76 -4.95 18.73 0.85
N LYS A 77 -4.81 18.36 2.13
CA LYS A 77 -3.84 19.00 3.05
C LYS A 77 -2.72 18.02 3.33
N ILE A 78 -1.68 18.09 2.53
CA ILE A 78 -0.46 17.30 2.71
C ILE A 78 0.59 18.13 3.44
N SER A 79 1.40 17.47 4.28
CA SER A 79 2.53 18.14 4.91
C SER A 79 3.52 18.58 3.82
N PRO A 80 4.28 19.68 4.03
CA PRO A 80 5.27 20.15 3.07
C PRO A 80 6.27 19.05 2.67
N THR A 81 6.71 18.24 3.63
CA THR A 81 7.60 17.10 3.40
C THR A 81 7.02 16.08 2.42
N PHE A 82 5.72 15.75 2.55
CA PHE A 82 5.05 14.85 1.62
C PHE A 82 4.84 15.47 0.24
N HIS A 83 4.58 16.78 0.17
CA HIS A 83 4.44 17.49 -1.09
C HIS A 83 5.74 17.42 -1.92
N ASP A 84 6.89 17.60 -1.28
CA ASP A 84 8.19 17.52 -1.96
C ASP A 84 8.46 16.10 -2.48
N ILE A 85 8.12 15.06 -1.70
CA ILE A 85 8.24 13.66 -2.14
C ILE A 85 7.34 13.38 -3.34
N ILE A 86 6.07 13.77 -3.30
CA ILE A 86 5.11 13.56 -4.39
C ILE A 86 5.60 14.25 -5.67
N SER A 87 6.25 15.41 -5.55
CA SER A 87 6.80 16.16 -6.67
C SER A 87 7.96 15.42 -7.38
N ILE A 88 8.64 14.50 -6.69
CA ILE A 88 9.71 13.66 -7.25
C ILE A 88 9.16 12.43 -7.99
N ILE A 89 7.93 12.00 -7.69
CA ILE A 89 7.37 10.76 -8.26
C ILE A 89 7.29 10.82 -9.80
N PRO A 90 6.78 11.87 -10.46
CA PRO A 90 6.70 11.90 -11.93
C PRO A 90 8.06 11.77 -12.65
N PRO A 91 9.11 12.57 -12.33
CA PRO A 91 10.40 12.41 -12.99
C PRO A 91 11.08 11.08 -12.62
N LEU A 92 10.91 10.59 -11.39
CA LEU A 92 11.42 9.28 -10.99
C LEU A 92 10.75 8.15 -11.77
N LYS A 93 9.43 8.20 -11.93
CA LYS A 93 8.66 7.24 -12.73
C LYS A 93 9.17 7.20 -14.16
N GLN A 94 9.30 8.36 -14.80
CA GLN A 94 9.82 8.44 -16.17
C GLN A 94 11.23 7.87 -16.28
N PHE A 95 12.10 8.18 -15.32
CA PHE A 95 13.45 7.62 -15.27
C PHE A 95 13.42 6.09 -15.17
N LEU A 96 12.63 5.53 -14.24
CA LEU A 96 12.53 4.08 -14.04
C LEU A 96 11.95 3.36 -15.25
N GLU A 97 10.92 3.93 -15.88
CA GLU A 97 10.32 3.39 -17.11
C GLU A 97 11.33 3.32 -18.26
N ASN A 98 12.26 4.28 -18.37
CA ASN A 98 13.33 4.26 -19.39
C ASN A 98 14.33 3.11 -19.18
N TYR A 99 14.48 2.61 -17.95
CA TYR A 99 15.31 1.45 -17.62
C TYR A 99 14.50 0.16 -17.49
N GLU A 100 13.24 0.17 -17.93
CA GLU A 100 12.31 -0.97 -17.84
C GLU A 100 12.13 -1.49 -16.40
N VAL A 101 12.26 -0.58 -15.42
CA VAL A 101 12.04 -0.88 -14.00
C VAL A 101 10.61 -0.48 -13.65
N TYR A 102 9.75 -1.49 -13.50
CA TYR A 102 8.34 -1.28 -13.19
C TYR A 102 7.95 -1.69 -11.76
N ASP A 103 8.76 -2.55 -11.12
CA ASP A 103 8.61 -2.95 -9.71
C ASP A 103 9.70 -2.28 -8.87
N ILE A 104 9.30 -1.35 -7.99
CA ILE A 104 10.22 -0.59 -7.12
C ILE A 104 10.38 -1.19 -5.72
N PHE A 105 9.63 -2.24 -5.38
CA PHE A 105 9.74 -2.96 -4.11
C PHE A 105 9.56 -4.48 -4.29
N PRO A 106 10.40 -5.13 -5.13
CA PRO A 106 10.22 -6.54 -5.42
C PRO A 106 10.47 -7.38 -4.16
N GLN A 107 9.63 -8.38 -3.92
CA GLN A 107 9.76 -9.34 -2.81
C GLN A 107 10.71 -10.50 -3.18
N SER A 108 11.92 -10.16 -3.62
CA SER A 108 12.96 -11.13 -3.97
C SER A 108 13.78 -11.54 -2.75
N LEU A 109 14.48 -12.68 -2.83
CA LEU A 109 15.38 -13.11 -1.75
C LEU A 109 16.45 -12.06 -1.42
N ILE A 110 16.98 -11.37 -2.43
CA ILE A 110 18.03 -10.36 -2.28
C ILE A 110 17.50 -9.14 -1.55
N THR A 111 16.34 -8.61 -1.96
CA THR A 111 15.74 -7.42 -1.34
C THR A 111 15.29 -7.70 0.09
N VAL A 112 14.66 -8.85 0.35
CA VAL A 112 14.24 -9.25 1.70
C VAL A 112 15.45 -9.50 2.61
N THR A 113 16.49 -10.16 2.13
CA THR A 113 17.70 -10.41 2.93
C THR A 113 18.46 -9.12 3.18
N GLY A 114 18.60 -8.26 2.16
CA GLY A 114 19.20 -6.94 2.27
C GLY A 114 18.46 -6.07 3.28
N GLY A 115 17.13 -5.99 3.20
CA GLY A 115 16.29 -5.27 4.16
C GLY A 115 16.51 -5.76 5.59
N LYS A 116 16.48 -7.08 5.81
CA LYS A 116 16.77 -7.68 7.12
C LYS A 116 18.14 -7.35 7.67
N ILE A 117 19.18 -7.33 6.83
CA ILE A 117 20.55 -7.00 7.26
C ILE A 117 20.65 -5.50 7.59
N LEU A 118 20.15 -4.65 6.70
CA LEU A 118 20.25 -3.20 6.82
C LEU A 118 19.40 -2.64 7.96
N CYS A 119 18.26 -3.27 8.24
CA CYS A 119 17.30 -2.83 9.25
C CYS A 119 17.36 -3.65 10.54
N ASN A 120 18.35 -4.55 10.68
CA ASN A 120 18.52 -5.36 11.89
C ASN A 120 18.79 -4.50 13.13
N ASP A 121 18.47 -5.05 14.31
CA ASP A 121 18.79 -4.41 15.58
C ASP A 121 20.29 -4.10 15.70
N LYS A 122 20.62 -2.87 16.10
CA LYS A 122 21.99 -2.34 16.27
C LYS A 122 22.80 -2.22 14.99
N ALA A 123 22.23 -2.49 13.81
CA ALA A 123 22.89 -2.16 12.56
C ALA A 123 23.07 -0.64 12.46
N VAL A 124 24.22 -0.18 11.98
CA VAL A 124 24.48 1.27 11.79
C VAL A 124 23.46 1.89 10.82
N THR A 125 22.95 1.08 9.89
CA THR A 125 21.94 1.46 8.88
C THR A 125 20.51 1.43 9.40
N GLN A 126 20.23 0.91 10.60
CA GLN A 126 18.87 0.81 11.16
C GLN A 126 18.19 2.18 11.27
N VAL A 127 18.97 3.23 11.56
CA VAL A 127 18.47 4.62 11.63
C VAL A 127 17.86 5.09 10.31
N ILE A 128 18.39 4.61 9.17
CA ILE A 128 17.87 4.95 7.84
C ILE A 128 16.50 4.29 7.66
N CYS A 129 16.34 3.03 8.06
CA CYS A 129 15.07 2.32 7.99
C CYS A 129 13.99 3.02 8.83
N ILE A 130 14.34 3.40 10.06
CA ILE A 130 13.45 4.15 10.97
C ILE A 130 13.05 5.50 10.34
N ALA A 131 14.02 6.22 9.77
CA ALA A 131 13.75 7.50 9.11
C ALA A 131 12.79 7.34 7.93
N ILE A 132 12.95 6.30 7.10
CA ILE A 132 12.04 5.98 5.99
C ILE A 132 10.64 5.65 6.53
N THR A 133 10.54 4.82 7.58
CA THR A 133 9.24 4.49 8.20
C THR A 133 8.54 5.76 8.69
N PHE A 134 9.23 6.65 9.40
CA PHE A 134 8.64 7.89 9.89
C PHE A 134 8.32 8.89 8.77
N LEU A 135 9.08 8.86 7.68
CA LEU A 135 8.78 9.66 6.50
C LEU A 135 7.46 9.24 5.87
N LEU A 136 7.19 7.93 5.79
CA LEU A 136 6.01 7.38 5.10
C LEU A 136 4.77 7.28 6.00
N ALA A 137 4.93 7.02 7.30
CA ALA A 137 3.81 6.75 8.20
C ALA A 137 3.63 7.80 9.30
N GLY A 138 4.56 8.76 9.43
CA GLY A 138 4.60 9.73 10.52
C GLY A 138 5.47 9.26 11.69
N SER A 139 6.04 10.22 12.42
CA SER A 139 6.98 9.96 13.52
C SER A 139 6.26 9.73 14.85
N ASP A 140 6.44 8.54 15.43
CA ASP A 140 6.10 8.24 16.82
C ASP A 140 7.09 7.21 17.40
N PRO A 141 8.26 7.66 17.90
CA PRO A 141 9.29 6.76 18.39
C PRO A 141 8.90 5.98 19.66
N LYS A 142 7.86 6.42 20.38
CA LYS A 142 7.39 5.71 21.58
C LYS A 142 6.56 4.48 21.22
N GLN A 143 5.95 4.47 20.04
CA GLN A 143 5.09 3.38 19.57
C GLN A 143 5.80 2.44 18.59
N LEU A 144 6.99 2.81 18.09
CA LEU A 144 7.76 1.96 17.18
C LEU A 144 8.71 1.03 17.96
N ASN A 145 8.51 -0.28 17.82
CA ASN A 145 9.48 -1.27 18.29
C ASN A 145 10.63 -1.40 17.29
N THR A 146 11.78 -0.81 17.62
CA THR A 146 12.96 -0.84 16.75
C THR A 146 13.68 -2.18 16.73
N VAL A 147 13.52 -3.02 17.76
CA VAL A 147 14.17 -4.33 17.85
C VAL A 147 13.59 -5.32 16.84
N SER A 148 12.29 -5.20 16.56
CA SER A 148 11.57 -6.04 15.61
C SER A 148 11.14 -5.25 14.37
N LEU A 149 12.01 -4.37 13.85
CA LEU A 149 11.71 -3.59 12.65
C LEU A 149 11.62 -4.54 11.45
N ILE A 150 10.41 -4.85 11.00
CA ILE A 150 10.17 -5.66 9.81
C ILE A 150 10.20 -4.71 8.61
N VAL A 151 11.21 -4.87 7.77
CA VAL A 151 11.38 -4.16 6.48
C VAL A 151 11.50 -5.20 5.38
#